data_AF-A0A6A0ILV0-F1
#
_entry.id   AF-A0A6A0ILV0-F1
#
_cell.length_a   1.000
_cell.length_b   1.000
_cell.length_c   1.000
_cell.angle_alpha   90.00
_cell.angle_beta   90.00
_cell.angle_gamma   90.00
#
_symmetry.space_group_name_H-M   'P 1'
#
loop_
_entity.id
_entity.type
_entity.pdbx_description
1 polymer ?
#
loop_
_entity_poly.entity_id
_entity_poly.type
_entity_poly.pdbx_seq_one_letter_code
_entity_poly.pdbx_strand_id
1 'polypeptide(L)'
;MIAAAPDVLLVDDDEAVLAWESAVLAQEGYAVRTARDGAEALSAIEARVPDLVLLDLLLPDLDGFVLHALIRERSSLPVLVVSVVPSGGESVLRGACGFVQKPPDPETLLAAVRQALGEPSRPTSVLVVDDDEPTRALYRTVLELKTPYAVVEAADGLEALGRLRADPSIRLVITDVHMPEMNGVELVRAMRGDERLRELPVIVQTSDSLMARSGVWAELNVEQAMDKDDFRRWLRETVTRRVPRGGEEPPPAV
;
A
#
# COMPACT_ATOMS: atom_id res chain seq x y z
N MET A 1 22.01 -0.04 16.25
CA MET A 1 22.35 0.98 15.23
C MET A 1 21.08 1.26 14.46
N ILE A 2 20.65 2.52 14.37
CA ILE A 2 19.51 2.91 13.52
C ILE A 2 20.03 2.82 12.08
N ALA A 3 19.37 2.05 11.21
CA ALA A 3 19.73 2.02 9.79
C ALA A 3 19.56 3.44 9.21
N ALA A 4 20.48 3.86 8.34
CA ALA A 4 20.36 5.14 7.66
C ALA A 4 19.12 5.12 6.75
N ALA A 5 18.41 6.26 6.64
CA ALA A 5 17.31 6.43 5.72
C ALA A 5 17.78 6.21 4.27
N PRO A 6 17.06 5.45 3.42
CA PRO A 6 17.45 5.27 2.03
C PRO A 6 17.44 6.61 1.28
N ASP A 7 18.48 6.86 0.49
CA ASP A 7 18.69 8.08 -0.30
C ASP A 7 18.03 7.95 -1.67
N VAL A 8 17.03 8.78 -1.95
CA VAL A 8 16.27 8.79 -3.19
C VAL A 8 16.55 10.09 -3.95
N LEU A 9 16.98 9.97 -5.21
CA LEU A 9 17.16 11.11 -6.11
C LEU A 9 15.94 11.23 -7.04
N LEU A 10 15.22 12.34 -6.94
CA LEU A 10 14.15 12.72 -7.86
C LEU A 10 14.72 13.54 -9.02
N VAL A 11 14.34 13.22 -10.24
CA VAL A 11 14.78 13.92 -11.46
C VAL A 11 13.55 14.33 -12.27
N ASP A 12 13.25 15.63 -12.26
CA ASP A 12 12.05 16.21 -12.86
C ASP A 12 12.21 17.72 -13.02
N ASP A 13 11.82 18.30 -14.15
CA ASP A 13 11.93 19.75 -14.38
C ASP A 13 10.79 20.56 -13.77
N ASP A 14 9.70 19.91 -13.35
CA ASP A 14 8.57 20.53 -12.67
C ASP A 14 8.81 20.61 -11.15
N GLU A 15 9.07 21.83 -10.66
CA GLU A 15 9.26 22.10 -9.23
C GLU A 15 8.09 21.65 -8.34
N ALA A 16 6.86 21.70 -8.85
CA ALA A 16 5.68 21.28 -8.10
C ALA A 16 5.63 19.76 -7.94
N VAL A 17 6.05 19.01 -8.97
CA VAL A 17 6.18 17.56 -8.90
C VAL A 17 7.29 17.18 -7.92
N LEU A 18 8.48 17.78 -8.06
CA LEU A 18 9.58 17.57 -7.13
C LEU A 18 9.17 17.84 -5.67
N ALA A 19 8.46 18.93 -5.41
CA ALA A 19 8.00 19.29 -4.06
C ALA A 19 6.99 18.27 -3.51
N TRP A 20 6.05 17.83 -4.35
CA TRP A 20 5.03 16.86 -3.95
C TRP A 20 5.63 15.47 -3.69
N GLU A 21 6.44 14.94 -4.60
CA GLU A 21 7.09 13.64 -4.46
C GLU A 21 8.05 13.63 -3.26
N SER A 22 8.80 14.72 -3.06
CA SER A 22 9.66 14.89 -1.88
C SER A 22 8.87 14.83 -0.58
N ALA A 23 7.71 15.49 -0.52
CA ALA A 23 6.87 15.48 0.67
C ALA A 23 6.31 14.08 0.98
N VAL A 24 5.84 13.36 -0.05
CA VAL A 24 5.33 11.98 0.08
C VAL A 24 6.42 11.04 0.61
N LEU A 25 7.62 11.12 0.04
CA LEU A 25 8.73 10.23 0.43
C LEU A 25 9.32 10.60 1.80
N ALA A 26 9.47 11.88 2.11
CA ALA A 26 9.99 12.31 3.41
C ALA A 26 9.09 11.88 4.58
N GLN A 27 7.76 11.86 4.38
CA GLN A 27 6.80 11.35 5.37
C GLN A 27 7.02 9.87 5.72
N GLU A 28 7.54 9.10 4.77
CA GLU A 28 7.83 7.67 4.93
C GLU A 28 9.27 7.40 5.36
N GLY A 29 10.04 8.45 5.66
CA GLY A 29 11.38 8.35 6.23
C GLY A 29 12.51 8.21 5.20
N TYR A 30 12.25 8.44 3.91
CA TYR A 30 13.30 8.50 2.89
C TYR A 30 14.08 9.81 2.96
N ALA A 31 15.38 9.76 2.67
CA ALA A 31 16.20 10.95 2.47
C ALA A 31 16.09 11.36 0.99
N VAL A 32 15.50 12.52 0.71
CA VAL A 32 15.23 12.94 -0.67
C VAL A 32 16.22 14.01 -1.13
N ARG A 33 16.73 13.84 -2.35
CA ARG A 33 17.44 14.86 -3.13
C ARG A 33 16.74 15.07 -4.44
N THR A 34 16.90 16.25 -5.04
CA THR A 34 16.27 16.61 -6.31
C THR A 34 17.31 17.06 -7.33
N ALA A 35 16.99 16.85 -8.60
CA ALA A 35 17.67 17.39 -9.78
C ALA A 35 16.61 17.80 -10.80
N ARG A 36 16.83 18.91 -11.50
CA ARG A 36 15.84 19.49 -12.42
C ARG A 36 16.08 19.15 -13.88
N ASP A 37 17.23 18.56 -14.15
CA ASP A 37 17.71 18.27 -15.49
C ASP A 37 18.72 17.13 -15.45
N GLY A 38 19.13 16.64 -16.61
CA GLY A 38 20.04 15.50 -16.71
C GLY A 38 21.45 15.80 -16.21
N ALA A 39 21.93 17.03 -16.38
CA ALA A 39 23.24 17.46 -15.91
C ALA A 39 23.32 17.50 -14.38
N GLU A 40 22.31 18.09 -13.71
CA GLU A 40 22.16 18.10 -12.26
C GLU A 40 22.05 16.66 -11.72
N ALA A 41 21.29 15.79 -12.40
CA ALA A 41 21.13 14.40 -11.98
C ALA A 41 22.46 13.64 -11.99
N LEU A 42 23.23 13.75 -13.08
CA LEU A 42 24.55 13.11 -13.19
C LEU A 42 25.53 13.66 -12.14
N SER A 43 25.58 14.98 -11.96
CA SER A 43 26.40 15.62 -10.93
C SER A 43 26.03 15.15 -9.52
N ALA A 44 24.72 15.03 -9.24
CA ALA A 44 24.21 14.55 -7.96
C ALA A 44 24.54 13.08 -7.69
N ILE A 45 24.50 12.22 -8.73
CA ILE A 45 24.89 10.81 -8.64
C ILE A 45 26.40 10.67 -8.42
N GLU A 46 27.21 11.46 -9.13
CA GLU A 46 28.67 11.46 -8.99
C GLU A 46 29.12 11.94 -7.61
N ALA A 47 28.45 12.96 -7.07
CA ALA A 47 28.72 13.46 -5.72
C ALA A 47 28.37 12.43 -4.63
N ARG A 48 27.26 11.71 -4.80
CA ARG A 48 26.85 10.61 -3.92
C ARG A 48 25.87 9.69 -4.65
N VAL A 49 26.23 8.42 -4.79
CA VAL A 49 25.37 7.40 -5.40
C VAL A 49 24.14 7.21 -4.50
N PRO A 50 22.91 7.46 -4.99
CA PRO A 50 21.68 7.20 -4.23
C PRO A 50 21.37 5.70 -4.16
N ASP A 51 20.39 5.33 -3.34
CA ASP A 51 19.82 3.97 -3.32
C ASP A 51 18.80 3.77 -4.45
N LEU A 52 18.14 4.84 -4.91
CA LEU A 52 17.17 4.83 -6.01
C LEU A 52 17.13 6.16 -6.76
N VAL A 53 16.90 6.11 -8.08
CA VAL A 53 16.54 7.28 -8.90
C VAL A 53 15.09 7.18 -9.35
N LEU A 54 14.28 8.22 -9.10
CA LEU A 54 12.98 8.44 -9.74
C LEU A 54 13.20 9.40 -10.89
N LEU A 55 12.85 8.97 -12.10
CA LEU A 55 13.22 9.67 -13.32
C LEU A 55 11.99 10.00 -14.17
N ASP A 56 11.75 11.30 -14.41
CA ASP A 56 10.95 11.73 -15.54
C ASP A 56 11.73 11.55 -16.86
N LEU A 57 11.02 11.10 -17.90
CA LEU A 57 11.60 10.97 -19.23
C LEU A 57 11.55 12.28 -20.01
N LEU A 58 10.62 13.17 -19.68
CA LEU A 58 10.43 14.45 -20.35
C LEU A 58 11.28 15.54 -19.69
N LEU A 59 12.60 15.49 -19.89
CA LEU A 59 13.52 16.51 -19.38
C LEU A 59 13.90 17.56 -20.45
N PRO A 60 14.28 18.78 -20.06
CA PRO A 60 14.50 19.90 -20.97
C PRO A 60 15.84 19.86 -21.72
N ASP A 61 16.89 19.28 -21.12
CA ASP A 61 18.29 19.36 -21.57
C ASP A 61 18.81 18.05 -22.20
N LEU A 62 18.41 16.92 -21.64
CA LEU A 62 18.79 15.58 -22.03
C LEU A 62 17.55 14.70 -22.05
N ASP A 63 17.29 14.01 -23.14
CA ASP A 63 16.21 13.02 -23.18
C ASP A 63 16.39 12.01 -22.03
N GLY A 64 15.39 11.88 -21.15
CA GLY A 64 15.48 11.01 -19.97
C GLY A 64 15.72 9.54 -20.33
N PHE A 65 15.40 9.12 -21.56
CA PHE A 65 15.81 7.81 -22.09
C PHE A 65 17.34 7.67 -22.20
N VAL A 66 18.03 8.73 -22.63
CA VAL A 66 19.49 8.77 -22.71
C VAL A 66 20.10 8.78 -21.31
N LEU A 67 19.53 9.56 -20.39
CA LEU A 67 19.98 9.57 -18.99
C LEU A 67 19.88 8.18 -18.35
N HIS A 68 18.73 7.51 -18.51
CA HIS A 68 18.54 6.14 -18.03
C HIS A 68 19.59 5.18 -18.59
N ALA A 69 19.86 5.25 -19.91
CA ALA A 69 20.87 4.41 -20.54
C ALA A 69 22.27 4.66 -19.96
N LEU A 70 22.65 5.93 -19.76
CA LEU A 70 23.95 6.31 -19.18
C LEU A 70 24.12 5.81 -17.75
N ILE A 71 23.09 5.93 -16.91
CA ILE A 71 23.11 5.43 -15.52
C ILE A 71 23.34 3.91 -15.51
N ARG A 72 22.60 3.19 -16.36
CA ARG A 72 22.63 1.74 -16.46
C ARG A 72 23.94 1.19 -17.01
N GLU A 73 24.58 1.90 -17.95
CA GLU A 73 25.89 1.50 -18.48
C GLU A 73 27.00 1.62 -17.42
N ARG A 74 26.85 2.54 -16.47
CA ARG A 74 27.89 2.86 -15.48
C ARG A 74 27.68 2.16 -14.14
N SER A 75 26.48 1.67 -13.84
CA SER A 75 26.15 1.11 -12.52
C SER A 75 24.92 0.21 -12.54
N SER A 76 24.72 -0.55 -11.46
CA SER A 76 23.49 -1.29 -11.17
C SER A 76 22.47 -0.47 -10.36
N LEU A 77 22.59 0.87 -10.38
CA LEU A 77 21.70 1.77 -9.66
C LEU A 77 20.26 1.59 -10.18
N PRO A 78 19.28 1.24 -9.32
CA PRO A 78 17.90 1.08 -9.77
C PRO A 78 17.33 2.43 -10.21
N VAL A 79 16.62 2.41 -11.34
CA VAL A 79 15.92 3.57 -11.89
C VAL A 79 14.44 3.21 -12.02
N LEU A 80 13.61 3.93 -11.27
CA LEU A 80 12.16 3.89 -11.36
C LEU A 80 11.71 5.04 -12.26
N VAL A 81 11.08 4.72 -13.39
CA VAL A 81 10.59 5.76 -14.29
C VAL A 81 9.24 6.29 -13.80
N VAL A 82 9.10 7.60 -13.67
CA VAL A 82 7.86 8.28 -13.30
C VAL A 82 7.55 9.33 -14.37
N SER A 83 6.68 9.01 -15.33
CA SER A 83 6.47 9.86 -16.51
C SER A 83 5.04 9.74 -17.03
N VAL A 84 4.61 10.69 -17.86
CA VAL A 84 3.48 10.48 -18.76
C VAL A 84 3.87 9.41 -19.80
N VAL A 85 2.95 8.52 -20.17
CA VAL A 85 3.25 7.40 -21.08
C VAL A 85 3.77 7.93 -22.42
N PRO A 86 5.00 7.58 -22.86
CA PRO A 86 5.48 7.97 -24.17
C PRO A 86 4.99 6.99 -25.23
N SER A 87 4.42 7.51 -26.31
CA SER A 87 4.12 6.75 -27.53
C SER A 87 5.43 6.20 -28.13
N GLY A 88 5.61 4.87 -28.12
CA GLY A 88 6.72 4.19 -28.81
C GLY A 88 7.99 3.88 -27.98
N GLY A 89 7.96 4.06 -26.65
CA GLY A 89 9.12 3.91 -25.76
C GLY A 89 9.28 2.57 -25.01
N GLU A 90 8.50 1.52 -25.35
CA GLU A 90 8.47 0.24 -24.61
C GLU A 90 9.84 -0.47 -24.51
N SER A 91 10.74 -0.23 -25.46
CA SER A 91 12.08 -0.80 -25.46
C SER A 91 13.00 -0.20 -24.40
N VAL A 92 12.74 1.04 -23.92
CA VAL A 92 13.62 1.73 -22.97
C VAL A 92 13.21 1.50 -21.51
N LEU A 93 11.98 1.03 -21.27
CA LEU A 93 11.62 0.41 -19.99
C LEU A 93 12.44 -0.87 -19.73
N ARG A 94 13.13 -1.41 -20.74
CA ARG A 94 14.06 -2.55 -20.55
C ARG A 94 15.25 -2.12 -19.69
N GLY A 95 15.20 -2.49 -18.42
CA GLY A 95 16.26 -2.24 -17.44
C GLY A 95 15.86 -1.27 -16.33
N ALA A 96 14.74 -0.55 -16.49
CA ALA A 96 14.11 0.13 -15.36
C ALA A 96 13.55 -0.92 -14.39
N CYS A 97 13.64 -0.64 -13.08
CA CYS A 97 13.09 -1.55 -12.07
C CYS A 97 11.56 -1.45 -11.95
N GLY A 98 10.96 -0.41 -12.54
CA GLY A 98 9.52 -0.21 -12.61
C GLY A 98 9.14 1.02 -13.43
N PHE A 99 7.82 1.23 -13.58
CA PHE A 99 7.24 2.40 -14.21
C PHE A 99 6.01 2.86 -13.43
N VAL A 100 5.89 4.16 -13.20
CA VAL A 100 4.74 4.82 -12.58
C VAL A 100 4.23 5.88 -13.55
N GLN A 101 2.95 5.77 -13.91
CA GLN A 101 2.32 6.76 -14.78
C GLN A 101 1.95 8.02 -14.00
N LYS A 102 2.30 9.20 -14.55
CA LYS A 102 1.82 10.48 -14.02
C LYS A 102 0.36 10.79 -14.42
N PRO A 103 -0.44 11.37 -13.51
CA PRO A 103 -0.14 11.65 -12.10
C PRO A 103 -0.38 10.40 -11.20
N PRO A 104 0.58 9.98 -10.37
CA PRO A 104 0.32 8.93 -9.40
C PRO A 104 -0.36 9.49 -8.15
N ASP A 105 -1.04 8.60 -7.41
CA ASP A 105 -1.35 8.86 -6.01
C ASP A 105 -0.17 8.45 -5.10
N PRO A 106 -0.13 8.92 -3.83
CA PRO A 106 0.97 8.61 -2.92
C PRO A 106 1.23 7.11 -2.69
N GLU A 107 0.20 6.27 -2.63
CA GLU A 107 0.39 4.83 -2.37
C GLU A 107 1.01 4.14 -3.57
N THR A 108 0.56 4.48 -4.78
CA THR A 108 1.14 3.93 -6.02
C THR A 108 2.62 4.29 -6.13
N LEU A 109 2.99 5.54 -5.83
CA LEU A 109 4.39 5.98 -5.81
C LEU A 109 5.19 5.20 -4.76
N LEU A 110 4.71 5.15 -3.51
CA LEU A 110 5.40 4.49 -2.41
C LEU A 110 5.55 2.99 -2.61
N ALA A 111 4.54 2.31 -3.15
CA ALA A 111 4.60 0.90 -3.47
C ALA A 111 5.68 0.61 -4.52
N ALA A 112 5.75 1.44 -5.56
CA ALA A 112 6.78 1.32 -6.60
C ALA A 112 8.19 1.58 -6.06
N VAL A 113 8.36 2.59 -5.19
CA VAL A 113 9.65 2.88 -4.53
C VAL A 113 10.12 1.74 -3.65
N ARG A 114 9.25 1.21 -2.78
CA ARG A 114 9.56 0.06 -1.91
C ARG A 114 9.98 -1.16 -2.73
N GLN A 115 9.23 -1.45 -3.80
CA GLN A 115 9.56 -2.55 -4.72
C GLN A 115 10.91 -2.32 -5.40
N ALA A 116 11.19 -1.10 -5.87
CA ALA A 116 12.43 -0.74 -6.55
C ALA A 116 13.66 -0.85 -5.65
N LEU A 117 13.52 -0.48 -4.36
CA LEU A 117 14.58 -0.60 -3.35
C LEU A 117 14.80 -2.05 -2.88
N GLY A 118 14.00 -3.00 -3.36
CA GLY A 118 14.03 -4.38 -2.86
C GLY A 118 13.69 -4.45 -1.38
N GLU A 119 13.05 -3.41 -0.83
CA GLU A 119 12.42 -3.51 0.46
C GLU A 119 11.43 -4.66 0.36
N PRO A 120 11.32 -5.52 1.39
CA PRO A 120 10.18 -6.39 1.43
C PRO A 120 8.95 -5.48 1.39
N SER A 121 8.32 -5.42 0.20
CA SER A 121 6.87 -5.36 0.11
C SER A 121 6.47 -6.53 0.98
N ARG A 122 6.26 -6.27 2.28
CA ARG A 122 5.56 -7.25 3.08
C ARG A 122 4.28 -7.41 2.28
N PRO A 123 3.96 -8.60 1.74
CA PRO A 123 2.63 -8.79 1.22
C PRO A 123 1.73 -8.37 2.37
N THR A 124 1.06 -7.25 2.18
CA THR A 124 0.18 -6.67 3.17
C THR A 124 -0.92 -7.70 3.30
N SER A 125 -0.88 -8.49 4.38
CA SER A 125 -1.79 -9.61 4.50
C SER A 125 -3.10 -9.11 5.07
N VAL A 126 -4.21 -9.61 4.53
CA VAL A 126 -5.55 -9.39 5.06
C VAL A 126 -5.93 -10.64 5.84
N LEU A 127 -6.23 -10.49 7.12
CA LEU A 127 -6.77 -11.57 7.93
C LEU A 127 -8.29 -11.59 7.79
N VAL A 128 -8.84 -12.68 7.26
CA VAL A 128 -10.27 -12.94 7.20
C VAL A 128 -10.63 -13.90 8.33
N VAL A 129 -11.57 -13.48 9.18
CA VAL A 129 -12.06 -14.23 10.34
C VAL A 129 -13.57 -14.44 10.17
N ASP A 130 -13.99 -15.67 9.98
CA ASP A 130 -15.41 -16.06 9.86
C ASP A 130 -15.45 -17.55 10.21
N ASP A 131 -16.49 -18.07 10.85
CA ASP A 131 -16.56 -19.49 11.21
C ASP A 131 -16.99 -20.38 10.03
N ASP A 132 -17.63 -19.79 9.02
CA ASP A 132 -18.06 -20.45 7.79
C ASP A 132 -16.91 -20.55 6.76
N GLU A 133 -16.38 -21.76 6.59
CA GLU A 133 -15.29 -22.07 5.65
C GLU A 133 -15.60 -21.69 4.18
N PRO A 134 -16.81 -21.94 3.63
CA PRO A 134 -17.18 -21.48 2.30
C PRO A 134 -17.09 -19.95 2.14
N THR A 135 -17.54 -19.20 3.15
CA THR A 135 -17.46 -17.73 3.16
C THR A 135 -16.00 -17.25 3.20
N ARG A 136 -15.15 -17.83 4.06
CA ARG A 136 -13.71 -17.53 4.08
C ARG A 136 -13.05 -17.78 2.73
N ALA A 137 -13.30 -18.95 2.12
CA ALA A 137 -12.72 -19.32 0.83
C ALA A 137 -13.15 -18.39 -0.31
N LEU A 138 -14.40 -17.93 -0.30
CA LEU A 138 -14.89 -16.92 -1.24
C LEU A 138 -14.13 -15.59 -1.08
N TYR A 139 -14.01 -15.10 0.16
CA TYR A 139 -13.32 -13.84 0.43
C TYR A 139 -11.86 -13.91 0.05
N ARG A 140 -11.16 -15.00 0.39
CA ARG A 140 -9.79 -15.26 -0.07
C ARG A 140 -9.70 -15.18 -1.59
N THR A 141 -10.54 -15.93 -2.29
CA THR A 141 -10.51 -15.96 -3.76
C THR A 141 -10.74 -14.58 -4.37
N VAL A 142 -11.72 -13.82 -3.88
CA VAL A 142 -12.03 -12.47 -4.41
C VAL A 142 -10.90 -11.49 -4.11
N LEU A 143 -10.40 -11.47 -2.87
CA LEU A 143 -9.34 -10.55 -2.44
C LEU A 143 -8.03 -10.84 -3.17
N GLU A 144 -7.59 -12.09 -3.26
CA GLU A 144 -6.34 -12.45 -3.95
C GLU A 144 -6.42 -12.25 -5.47
N LEU A 145 -7.61 -12.40 -6.08
CA LEU A 145 -7.78 -12.17 -7.51
C LEU A 145 -7.77 -10.67 -7.87
N LYS A 146 -8.19 -9.81 -6.94
CA LYS A 146 -8.49 -8.40 -7.22
C LYS A 146 -7.54 -7.43 -6.51
N THR A 147 -6.77 -7.89 -5.53
CA THR A 147 -5.75 -7.11 -4.80
C THR A 147 -4.40 -7.81 -4.82
N PRO A 148 -3.30 -7.09 -4.56
CA PRO A 148 -1.99 -7.71 -4.34
C PRO A 148 -1.83 -8.30 -2.92
N TYR A 149 -2.90 -8.36 -2.12
CA TYR A 149 -2.85 -8.79 -0.73
C TYR A 149 -2.92 -10.32 -0.62
N ALA A 150 -2.05 -10.89 0.19
CA ALA A 150 -2.18 -12.28 0.62
C ALA A 150 -3.30 -12.39 1.66
N VAL A 151 -4.07 -13.48 1.64
CA VAL A 151 -5.13 -13.69 2.63
C VAL A 151 -4.74 -14.76 3.63
N VAL A 152 -4.91 -14.42 4.91
CA VAL A 152 -4.76 -15.33 6.04
C VAL A 152 -6.16 -15.60 6.60
N GLU A 153 -6.53 -16.86 6.82
CA GLU A 153 -7.92 -17.24 7.18
C GLU A 153 -8.04 -17.83 8.60
N ALA A 154 -8.71 -17.19 9.55
CA ALA A 154 -8.98 -17.77 10.87
C ALA A 154 -10.46 -18.16 11.02
N ALA A 155 -10.75 -19.25 11.74
CA ALA A 155 -12.11 -19.73 11.98
C ALA A 155 -12.81 -19.06 13.17
N ASP A 156 -12.06 -18.44 14.07
CA ASP A 156 -12.59 -17.75 15.25
C ASP A 156 -11.62 -16.66 15.76
N GLY A 157 -12.06 -15.88 16.76
CA GLY A 157 -11.26 -14.80 17.33
C GLY A 157 -9.99 -15.27 18.06
N LEU A 158 -9.96 -16.49 18.61
CA LEU A 158 -8.79 -17.00 19.33
C LEU A 158 -7.68 -17.35 18.34
N GLU A 159 -8.03 -18.04 17.26
CA GLU A 159 -7.12 -18.33 16.16
C GLU A 159 -6.64 -17.04 15.48
N ALA A 160 -7.54 -16.10 15.24
CA ALA A 160 -7.21 -14.79 14.67
C ALA A 160 -6.15 -14.06 15.51
N LEU A 161 -6.34 -14.00 16.83
CA LEU A 161 -5.40 -13.35 17.74
C LEU A 161 -4.03 -14.05 17.76
N GLY A 162 -4.01 -15.39 17.70
CA GLY A 162 -2.79 -16.18 17.56
C GLY A 162 -2.01 -15.83 16.29
N ARG A 163 -2.71 -15.75 15.15
CA ARG A 163 -2.11 -15.39 13.85
C ARG A 163 -1.63 -13.96 13.80
N LEU A 164 -2.42 -13.02 14.33
CA LEU A 164 -2.03 -11.62 14.45
C LEU A 164 -0.73 -11.44 15.23
N ARG A 165 -0.53 -12.22 16.30
CA ARG A 165 0.69 -12.22 17.13
C ARG A 165 1.88 -12.87 16.44
N ALA A 166 1.65 -13.92 15.66
CA ALA A 166 2.71 -14.60 14.93
C ALA A 166 3.17 -13.83 13.68
N ASP A 167 2.26 -13.11 13.02
CA ASP A 167 2.51 -12.49 11.71
C ASP A 167 2.33 -10.96 11.74
N PRO A 168 3.42 -10.18 11.82
CA PRO A 168 3.39 -8.72 11.76
C PRO A 168 3.23 -8.16 10.33
N SER A 169 3.05 -9.00 9.30
CA SER A 169 2.72 -8.57 7.93
C SER A 169 1.22 -8.32 7.73
N ILE A 170 0.36 -8.81 8.62
CA ILE A 170 -1.08 -8.55 8.59
C ILE A 170 -1.34 -7.07 8.89
N ARG A 171 -2.04 -6.37 7.99
CA ARG A 171 -2.36 -4.93 8.11
C ARG A 171 -3.85 -4.60 8.10
N LEU A 172 -4.72 -5.59 7.92
CA LEU A 172 -6.17 -5.43 7.98
C LEU A 172 -6.78 -6.71 8.54
N VAL A 173 -7.80 -6.55 9.38
CA VAL A 173 -8.66 -7.65 9.84
C VAL A 173 -10.06 -7.44 9.30
N ILE A 174 -10.63 -8.46 8.68
CA ILE A 174 -12.04 -8.55 8.34
C ILE A 174 -12.62 -9.65 9.21
N THR A 175 -13.59 -9.34 10.07
CA THR A 175 -14.14 -10.30 11.03
C THR A 175 -15.65 -10.40 10.95
N ASP A 176 -16.19 -11.62 11.06
CA ASP A 176 -17.57 -11.82 11.49
C ASP A 176 -17.73 -11.39 12.96
N VAL A 177 -18.96 -11.06 13.34
CA VAL A 177 -19.35 -10.83 14.73
C VAL A 177 -19.65 -12.15 15.44
N HIS A 178 -20.39 -13.06 14.79
CA HIS A 178 -20.91 -14.26 15.45
C HIS A 178 -20.03 -15.46 15.11
N MET A 179 -19.16 -15.85 16.04
CA MET A 179 -18.23 -16.97 15.87
C MET A 179 -18.14 -17.77 17.18
N PRO A 180 -17.84 -19.07 17.13
CA PRO A 180 -17.59 -19.89 18.31
C PRO A 180 -16.29 -19.45 19.02
N GLU A 181 -16.11 -19.93 20.26
CA GLU A 181 -14.93 -19.69 21.13
C GLU A 181 -14.66 -18.22 21.50
N MET A 182 -14.37 -17.37 20.53
CA MET A 182 -14.20 -15.93 20.69
C MET A 182 -14.89 -15.19 19.53
N ASN A 183 -15.87 -14.37 19.88
CA ASN A 183 -16.67 -13.63 18.90
C ASN A 183 -15.94 -12.38 18.39
N GLY A 184 -16.47 -11.74 17.34
CA GLY A 184 -15.83 -10.59 16.70
C GLY A 184 -15.67 -9.38 17.64
N VAL A 185 -16.64 -9.12 18.51
CA VAL A 185 -16.55 -8.02 19.49
C VAL A 185 -15.43 -8.29 20.49
N GLU A 186 -15.32 -9.52 20.98
CA GLU A 186 -14.27 -9.95 21.91
C GLU A 186 -12.89 -9.89 21.26
N LEU A 187 -12.76 -10.32 20.00
CA LEU A 187 -11.53 -10.20 19.21
C LEU A 187 -11.09 -8.74 19.12
N VAL A 188 -11.98 -7.83 18.71
CA VAL A 188 -11.61 -6.40 18.59
C VAL A 188 -11.21 -5.83 19.94
N ARG A 189 -11.93 -6.14 21.03
CA ARG A 189 -11.54 -5.72 22.39
C ARG A 189 -10.15 -6.23 22.76
N ALA A 190 -9.85 -7.49 22.47
CA ALA A 190 -8.54 -8.07 22.73
C ALA A 190 -7.43 -7.37 21.92
N MET A 191 -7.70 -7.02 20.66
CA MET A 191 -6.78 -6.24 19.81
C MET A 191 -6.54 -4.84 20.37
N ARG A 192 -7.58 -4.14 20.84
CA ARG A 192 -7.44 -2.79 21.44
C ARG A 192 -6.68 -2.78 22.76
N GLY A 193 -6.67 -3.91 23.48
CA GLY A 193 -5.85 -4.11 24.67
C GLY A 193 -4.37 -4.44 24.40
N ASP A 194 -3.98 -4.73 23.16
CA ASP A 194 -2.62 -5.13 22.77
C ASP A 194 -1.92 -3.96 22.06
N GLU A 195 -0.79 -3.47 22.60
CA GLU A 195 -0.10 -2.26 22.11
C GLU A 195 0.24 -2.31 20.62
N ARG A 196 0.53 -3.49 20.08
CA ARG A 196 0.87 -3.66 18.66
C ARG A 196 -0.35 -3.75 17.76
N LEU A 197 -1.49 -4.20 18.29
CA LEU A 197 -2.71 -4.46 17.51
C LEU A 197 -3.75 -3.34 17.66
N ARG A 198 -3.61 -2.46 18.64
CA ARG A 198 -4.62 -1.46 18.98
C ARG A 198 -4.92 -0.47 17.85
N GLU A 199 -3.96 -0.22 16.96
CA GLU A 199 -4.11 0.67 15.79
C GLU A 199 -4.40 -0.10 14.49
N LEU A 200 -4.42 -1.44 14.53
CA LEU A 200 -4.68 -2.25 13.35
C LEU A 200 -6.13 -2.01 12.87
N PRO A 201 -6.34 -1.63 11.60
CA PRO A 201 -7.66 -1.46 11.02
C PRO A 201 -8.48 -2.75 11.09
N VAL A 202 -9.76 -2.61 11.42
CA VAL A 202 -10.72 -3.72 11.47
C VAL A 202 -11.97 -3.34 10.69
N ILE A 203 -12.40 -4.22 9.79
CA ILE A 203 -13.71 -4.20 9.15
C ILE A 203 -14.54 -5.34 9.75
N VAL A 204 -15.75 -5.00 10.18
CA VAL A 204 -16.71 -5.95 10.73
C VAL A 204 -17.80 -6.20 9.68
N GLN A 205 -18.10 -7.47 9.43
CA GLN A 205 -19.21 -7.90 8.59
C GLN A 205 -20.13 -8.81 9.41
N THR A 206 -21.46 -8.63 9.35
CA THR A 206 -22.39 -9.40 10.18
C THR A 206 -23.74 -9.59 9.51
N SER A 207 -24.43 -10.70 9.77
CA SER A 207 -25.82 -10.87 9.31
C SER A 207 -26.82 -10.14 10.21
N ASP A 208 -26.39 -9.72 11.41
CA ASP A 208 -27.20 -8.92 12.31
C ASP A 208 -27.04 -7.43 11.99
N SER A 209 -28.00 -6.88 11.23
CA SER A 209 -28.01 -5.47 10.83
C SER A 209 -28.11 -4.49 12.01
N LEU A 210 -28.68 -4.92 13.14
CA LEU A 210 -28.70 -4.10 14.36
C LEU A 210 -27.31 -4.04 14.97
N MET A 211 -26.61 -5.19 15.01
CA MET A 211 -25.21 -5.21 15.42
C MET A 211 -24.35 -4.38 14.48
N ALA A 212 -24.51 -4.47 13.15
CA ALA A 212 -23.74 -3.65 12.21
C ALA A 212 -23.85 -2.13 12.50
N ARG A 213 -24.99 -1.68 13.02
CA ARG A 213 -25.28 -0.27 13.34
C ARG A 213 -25.04 0.10 14.81
N SER A 214 -24.50 -0.82 15.61
CA SER A 214 -24.26 -0.61 17.05
C SER A 214 -23.17 0.43 17.29
N GLY A 215 -23.36 1.26 18.32
CA GLY A 215 -22.35 2.24 18.76
C GLY A 215 -21.06 1.63 19.31
N VAL A 216 -21.07 0.32 19.64
CA VAL A 216 -19.91 -0.44 20.12
C VAL A 216 -18.72 -0.32 19.16
N TRP A 217 -18.96 -0.24 17.85
CA TRP A 217 -17.88 -0.18 16.86
C TRP A 217 -17.11 1.14 16.88
N ALA A 218 -17.81 2.24 17.16
CA ALA A 218 -17.18 3.55 17.32
C ALA A 218 -16.32 3.57 18.59
N GLU A 219 -16.81 3.01 19.69
CA GLU A 219 -16.04 2.88 20.95
C GLU A 219 -14.78 2.03 20.79
N LEU A 220 -14.84 1.02 19.92
CA LEU A 220 -13.74 0.12 19.63
C LEU A 220 -12.85 0.60 18.47
N ASN A 221 -13.06 1.81 17.95
CA ASN A 221 -12.29 2.36 16.82
C ASN A 221 -12.21 1.37 15.64
N VAL A 222 -13.36 0.78 15.29
CA VAL A 222 -13.50 -0.08 14.10
C VAL A 222 -13.68 0.81 12.88
N GLU A 223 -12.99 0.48 11.79
CA GLU A 223 -12.96 1.29 10.56
C GLU A 223 -14.34 1.33 9.91
N GLN A 224 -14.98 0.16 9.79
CA GLN A 224 -16.30 -0.01 9.23
C GLN A 224 -16.98 -1.23 9.83
N ALA A 225 -18.29 -1.13 10.06
CA ALA A 225 -19.15 -2.25 10.37
C ALA A 225 -20.32 -2.24 9.40
N MET A 226 -20.56 -3.37 8.74
CA MET A 226 -21.57 -3.48 7.68
C MET A 226 -22.26 -4.85 7.70
N ASP A 227 -23.41 -4.94 7.03
CA ASP A 227 -24.06 -6.23 6.88
C ASP A 227 -23.32 -7.11 5.85
N LYS A 228 -23.49 -8.44 5.91
CA LYS A 228 -22.77 -9.37 5.00
C LYS A 228 -23.11 -9.14 3.51
N ASP A 229 -24.33 -8.74 3.18
CA ASP A 229 -24.74 -8.48 1.79
C ASP A 229 -24.15 -7.16 1.27
N ASP A 230 -24.11 -6.13 2.10
CA ASP A 230 -23.41 -4.88 1.81
C ASP A 230 -21.89 -5.14 1.69
N PHE A 231 -21.30 -5.95 2.57
CA PHE A 231 -19.89 -6.35 2.46
C PHE A 231 -19.59 -7.11 1.17
N ARG A 232 -20.46 -8.03 0.75
CA ARG A 232 -20.34 -8.73 -0.55
C ARG A 232 -20.50 -7.80 -1.74
N ARG A 233 -21.29 -6.73 -1.63
CA ARG A 233 -21.40 -5.69 -2.65
C ARG A 233 -20.10 -4.87 -2.69
N TRP A 234 -19.64 -4.41 -1.54
CA TRP A 234 -18.39 -3.70 -1.37
C TRP A 234 -17.18 -4.52 -1.88
N LEU A 235 -17.07 -5.81 -1.56
CA LEU A 235 -16.02 -6.69 -2.09
C LEU A 235 -16.06 -6.85 -3.61
N ARG A 236 -17.21 -6.66 -4.25
CA ARG A 236 -17.31 -6.71 -5.72
C ARG A 236 -16.97 -5.38 -6.37
N GLU A 237 -17.31 -4.27 -5.71
CA GLU A 237 -17.21 -2.90 -6.26
C GLU A 237 -15.88 -2.22 -5.86
N THR A 238 -15.54 -2.25 -4.57
CA THR A 238 -14.36 -1.60 -3.97
C THR A 238 -13.05 -2.27 -4.35
N VAL A 239 -13.06 -3.54 -4.76
CA VAL A 239 -11.82 -4.15 -5.26
C VAL A 239 -11.45 -3.71 -6.69
N THR A 240 -12.24 -2.80 -7.27
CA THR A 240 -11.84 -1.98 -8.43
C THR A 240 -11.52 -0.52 -8.07
N ARG A 241 -11.78 -0.09 -6.83
CA ARG A 241 -11.52 1.26 -6.30
C ARG A 241 -11.06 1.16 -4.84
N ARG A 242 -9.74 1.21 -4.62
CA ARG A 242 -8.98 1.34 -3.35
C ARG A 242 -9.70 0.93 -2.06
N VAL A 243 -9.10 0.00 -1.31
CA VAL A 243 -9.43 -0.26 0.10
C VAL A 243 -9.50 1.09 0.85
N PRO A 244 -10.61 1.44 1.51
CA PRO A 244 -10.79 2.71 2.19
C PRO A 244 -9.69 2.90 3.22
N ARG A 245 -9.03 4.05 3.14
CA ARG A 245 -8.16 4.52 4.20
C ARG A 245 -9.04 4.96 5.36
N GLY A 246 -8.53 4.73 6.58
CA GLY A 246 -8.91 5.45 7.80
C GLY A 246 -9.53 6.81 7.54
N GLY A 247 -10.85 6.92 7.63
CA GLY A 247 -11.56 8.20 7.64
C GLY A 247 -12.33 8.65 6.39
N GLU A 248 -12.60 7.79 5.40
CA GLU A 248 -13.61 8.10 4.38
C GLU A 248 -15.02 7.75 4.87
N GLU A 249 -15.87 8.78 4.96
CA GLU A 249 -17.27 8.68 5.35
C GLU A 249 -18.04 7.82 4.32
N PRO A 250 -18.88 6.85 4.75
CA PRO A 250 -19.62 5.99 3.84
C PRO A 250 -20.57 6.81 2.96
N PRO A 251 -20.83 6.38 1.71
CA PRO A 251 -21.80 7.04 0.85
C PRO A 251 -23.18 7.04 1.52
N PRO A 252 -23.97 8.10 1.36
CA PRO A 252 -25.28 8.19 2.00
C PRO A 252 -26.18 7.06 1.50
N ALA A 253 -26.92 6.47 2.44
CA ALA A 253 -27.97 5.51 2.11
C ALA A 253 -29.01 6.18 1.21
N VAL A 254 -29.25 5.60 0.03
CA VAL A 254 -30.38 5.95 -0.85
C VAL A 254 -31.64 5.27 -0.32
#